data_AF-A0A1F5XD50-F1
#
_entry.id   AF-A0A1F5XD50-F1
#
_cell.length_a   1.000
_cell.length_b   1.000
_cell.length_c   1.000
_cell.angle_alpha   90.00
_cell.angle_beta   90.00
_cell.angle_gamma   90.00
#
_symmetry.space_group_name_H-M   'P 1'
#
loop_
_entity.id
_entity.type
_entity.pdbx_description
1 polymer ?
#
loop_
_entity_poly.entity_id
_entity_poly.type
_entity_poly.pdbx_seq_one_letter_code
_entity_poly.pdbx_strand_id
1 'polypeptide(L)'
;MKDKLISIGLSENEAKIYLALLELGKGTVSEITRKANLNRTTGYDVLGGLVGRGLVSVSGKEPKQEYIAESPDKIEALLKYKIGEDERNLKEIKNILPELKSLHNIAGRPKVRFYEGTQGLIDVYEDTLTSTEPIRAYANVDDMHKALSNYFPKYYERRAGKGISIRAIIPKNAMGEERASKDKEELRESALIPPDKFYFSPEINIYDNKVMIASWREKLGIIIESAEIADAMKKIYELSWAEAKRLDEESK
;
A
#
# COMPACT_ATOMS: atom_id res chain seq x y z
N MET A 1 -18.91 -17.68 33.40
CA MET A 1 -18.29 -18.94 32.93
C MET A 1 -18.52 -19.15 31.44
N LYS A 2 -19.77 -19.19 30.95
CA LYS A 2 -20.11 -19.34 29.53
C LYS A 2 -19.33 -18.38 28.61
N ASP A 3 -19.33 -17.08 28.91
CA ASP A 3 -18.69 -16.08 28.04
C ASP A 3 -17.17 -16.25 27.97
N LYS A 4 -16.54 -16.77 29.04
CA LYS A 4 -15.11 -17.09 29.03
C LYS A 4 -14.81 -18.29 28.13
N LEU A 5 -15.62 -19.34 28.18
CA LEU A 5 -15.52 -20.48 27.26
C LEU A 5 -15.70 -20.04 25.79
N ILE A 6 -16.62 -19.11 25.54
CA ILE A 6 -16.82 -18.55 24.20
C ILE A 6 -15.58 -17.77 23.75
N SER A 7 -15.02 -16.92 24.63
CA SER A 7 -13.84 -16.11 24.30
C SER A 7 -12.59 -16.95 23.96
N ILE A 8 -12.52 -18.20 24.41
CA ILE A 8 -11.43 -19.13 24.10
C ILE A 8 -11.73 -20.06 22.90
N GLY A 9 -12.82 -19.78 22.18
CA GLY A 9 -13.13 -20.40 20.89
C GLY A 9 -14.14 -21.55 20.93
N LEU A 10 -14.93 -21.71 21.99
CA LEU A 10 -16.14 -22.53 21.93
C LEU A 10 -17.30 -21.71 21.34
N SER A 11 -18.19 -22.33 20.59
CA SER A 11 -19.46 -21.74 20.21
C SER A 11 -20.38 -21.57 21.42
N GLU A 12 -21.45 -20.78 21.29
CA GLU A 12 -22.41 -20.62 22.39
C GLU A 12 -23.07 -21.96 22.76
N ASN A 13 -23.39 -22.79 21.78
CA ASN A 13 -24.01 -24.10 22.01
C ASN A 13 -23.02 -25.10 22.63
N GLU A 14 -21.75 -25.09 22.20
CA GLU A 14 -20.67 -25.88 22.83
C GLU A 14 -20.50 -25.48 24.30
N ALA A 15 -20.47 -24.19 24.62
CA ALA A 15 -20.36 -23.71 25.99
C ALA A 15 -21.56 -24.12 26.86
N LYS A 16 -22.79 -24.04 26.32
CA LYS A 16 -24.02 -24.47 27.01
C LYS A 16 -24.00 -25.98 27.31
N ILE A 17 -23.68 -26.80 26.31
CA ILE A 17 -23.64 -28.27 26.46
C ILE A 17 -22.52 -28.70 27.41
N TYR A 18 -21.33 -28.11 27.28
CA TYR A 18 -20.20 -28.44 28.15
C TYR A 18 -20.50 -28.13 29.62
N LEU A 19 -21.08 -26.96 29.91
CA LEU A 19 -21.48 -26.60 31.28
C LEU A 19 -22.61 -27.51 31.80
N ALA A 20 -23.61 -27.81 30.97
CA ALA A 20 -24.67 -28.73 31.34
C ALA A 20 -24.12 -30.13 31.68
N LEU A 21 -23.13 -30.60 30.93
CA LEU A 21 -22.50 -31.90 31.13
C LEU A 21 -21.60 -31.93 32.36
N LEU A 22 -20.84 -30.86 32.64
CA LEU A 22 -20.06 -30.74 33.88
C LEU A 22 -20.94 -30.83 35.13
N GLU A 23 -22.12 -30.20 35.09
CA GLU A 23 -23.09 -30.25 36.20
C GLU A 23 -23.76 -31.63 36.34
N LEU A 24 -23.93 -32.37 35.24
CA LEU A 24 -24.50 -33.72 35.26
C LEU A 24 -23.46 -34.80 35.58
N GLY A 25 -22.18 -34.53 35.33
CA GLY A 25 -21.09 -35.50 35.30
C GLY A 25 -21.12 -36.37 34.05
N LYS A 26 -22.27 -36.99 33.77
CA LYS A 26 -22.53 -37.79 32.56
C LYS A 26 -24.00 -37.79 32.17
N GLY A 27 -24.30 -38.16 30.93
CA GLY A 27 -25.67 -38.40 30.51
C GLY A 27 -25.84 -38.73 29.04
N THR A 28 -27.06 -39.10 28.66
CA THR A 28 -27.46 -39.26 27.26
C THR A 28 -27.65 -37.90 26.59
N VAL A 29 -27.61 -37.87 25.25
CA VAL A 29 -27.86 -36.63 24.48
C VAL A 29 -29.15 -35.94 24.92
N SER A 30 -30.23 -36.69 25.14
CA SER A 30 -31.52 -36.15 25.57
C SER A 30 -31.47 -35.45 26.94
N GLU A 31 -30.72 -35.98 27.90
CA GLU A 31 -30.58 -35.38 29.24
C GLU A 31 -29.76 -34.10 29.17
N ILE A 32 -28.67 -34.14 28.39
CA ILE A 32 -27.74 -33.03 28.23
C ILE A 32 -28.41 -31.86 27.50
N THR A 33 -29.07 -32.12 26.37
CA THR A 33 -29.71 -31.07 25.56
C THR A 33 -30.90 -30.46 26.28
N ARG A 34 -31.66 -31.25 27.06
CA ARG A 34 -32.74 -30.74 27.90
C ARG A 34 -32.20 -29.75 28.93
N LYS A 35 -31.08 -30.06 29.58
CA LYS A 35 -30.45 -29.17 30.55
C LYS A 35 -29.80 -27.95 29.89
N ALA A 36 -29.21 -28.10 28.71
CA ALA A 36 -28.63 -27.01 27.92
C ALA A 36 -29.68 -26.13 27.21
N ASN A 37 -30.97 -26.49 27.28
CA ASN A 37 -32.07 -25.87 26.54
C ASN A 37 -31.82 -25.83 25.02
N LEU A 38 -31.42 -26.96 24.45
CA LEU A 38 -31.17 -27.15 23.02
C LEU A 38 -31.98 -28.32 22.47
N ASN A 39 -32.19 -28.34 21.15
CA ASN A 39 -32.81 -29.48 20.49
C ASN A 39 -31.82 -30.66 20.37
N ARG A 40 -32.36 -31.87 20.21
CA ARG A 40 -31.58 -33.11 20.20
C ARG A 40 -30.66 -33.23 18.98
N THR A 41 -31.08 -32.72 17.83
CA THR A 41 -30.29 -32.73 16.59
C THR A 41 -29.01 -31.92 16.76
N THR A 42 -29.12 -30.66 17.22
CA THR A 42 -27.98 -29.79 17.56
C THR A 42 -27.11 -30.41 18.65
N GLY A 43 -27.69 -31.19 19.55
CA GLY A 43 -26.94 -31.91 20.59
C GLY A 43 -25.88 -32.87 20.07
N TYR A 44 -26.21 -33.67 19.05
CA TYR A 44 -25.26 -34.64 18.49
C TYR A 44 -24.06 -33.94 17.83
N ASP A 45 -24.31 -32.92 17.00
CA ASP A 45 -23.25 -32.19 16.31
C ASP A 45 -22.31 -31.48 17.30
N VAL A 46 -22.87 -30.84 18.32
CA VAL A 46 -22.12 -30.11 19.33
C VAL A 46 -21.31 -31.05 20.22
N LEU A 47 -21.89 -32.18 20.65
CA LEU A 47 -21.16 -33.20 21.42
C LEU A 47 -20.04 -33.81 20.59
N GLY A 48 -20.25 -34.07 19.29
CA GLY A 48 -19.20 -34.50 18.38
C GLY A 48 -18.03 -33.52 18.30
N GLY A 49 -18.32 -32.22 18.19
CA GLY A 49 -17.31 -31.16 18.22
C GLY A 49 -16.53 -31.11 19.53
N LEU A 50 -17.21 -31.23 20.68
CA LEU A 50 -16.58 -31.27 22.00
C LEU A 50 -15.72 -32.52 22.23
N VAL A 51 -16.13 -33.67 21.66
CA VAL A 51 -15.33 -34.90 21.64
C VAL A 51 -14.08 -34.73 20.78
N GLY A 52 -14.21 -34.15 19.59
CA GLY A 52 -13.05 -33.86 18.73
C GLY A 52 -12.04 -32.90 19.38
N ARG A 53 -12.49 -32.04 20.30
CA ARG A 53 -11.64 -31.14 21.10
C ARG A 53 -11.10 -31.78 22.39
N GLY A 54 -11.49 -33.02 22.71
CA GLY A 54 -11.07 -33.73 23.91
C GLY A 54 -11.64 -33.17 25.22
N LEU A 55 -12.73 -32.40 25.15
CA LEU A 55 -13.43 -31.84 26.33
C LEU A 55 -14.55 -32.76 26.84
N VAL A 56 -14.98 -33.70 25.99
CA VAL A 56 -16.01 -34.69 26.28
C VAL A 56 -15.53 -36.03 25.78
N SER A 57 -15.84 -37.10 26.50
CA SER A 57 -15.65 -38.48 26.03
C SER A 57 -16.97 -39.20 25.91
N VAL A 58 -16.95 -40.28 25.13
CA VAL A 58 -18.09 -41.17 24.93
C VAL A 58 -17.89 -42.40 25.80
N SER A 59 -18.95 -42.81 26.49
CA SER A 59 -19.00 -44.04 27.28
C SER A 59 -20.24 -44.87 26.95
N GLY A 60 -20.16 -46.17 27.22
CA GLY A 60 -21.23 -47.12 26.91
C GLY A 60 -21.14 -47.70 25.49
N LYS A 61 -22.15 -48.49 25.13
CA LYS A 61 -22.33 -49.08 23.80
C LYS A 61 -23.72 -48.74 23.27
N GLU A 62 -23.84 -48.65 21.95
CA GLU A 62 -25.12 -48.62 21.24
C GLU A 62 -26.12 -49.64 21.83
N PRO A 63 -27.40 -49.28 22.03
CA PRO A 63 -28.04 -48.01 21.66
C PRO A 63 -28.04 -46.94 22.78
N LYS A 64 -27.39 -47.20 23.93
CA LYS A 64 -27.36 -46.27 25.07
C LYS A 64 -25.97 -45.66 25.24
N GLN A 65 -25.63 -44.76 24.32
CA GLN A 65 -24.42 -43.96 24.39
C GLN A 65 -24.58 -42.82 25.41
N GLU A 66 -23.66 -42.77 26.38
CA GLU A 66 -23.55 -41.68 27.35
C GLU A 66 -22.32 -40.82 27.01
N TYR A 67 -22.39 -39.53 27.30
CA TYR A 67 -21.28 -38.61 27.18
C TYR A 67 -20.83 -38.21 28.59
N ILE A 68 -19.54 -38.00 28.76
CA ILE A 68 -18.91 -37.64 30.03
C ILE A 68 -18.09 -36.37 29.81
N ALA A 69 -18.25 -35.38 30.70
CA ALA A 69 -17.37 -34.22 30.67
C ALA A 69 -15.98 -34.62 31.19
N GLU A 70 -14.94 -34.31 30.42
CA GLU A 70 -13.57 -34.49 30.87
C GLU A 70 -13.20 -33.43 31.93
N SER A 71 -12.07 -33.64 32.62
CA SER A 71 -11.58 -32.64 33.60
C SER A 71 -11.45 -31.25 32.96
N PRO A 72 -11.91 -30.17 33.61
CA PRO A 72 -11.68 -28.80 33.15
C PRO A 72 -10.22 -28.45 32.86
N ASP A 73 -9.25 -29.16 33.44
CA ASP A 73 -7.81 -29.02 33.13
C ASP A 73 -7.50 -29.27 31.64
N LYS A 74 -8.35 -30.04 30.94
CA LYS A 74 -8.27 -30.24 29.49
C LYS A 74 -8.43 -28.95 28.71
N ILE A 75 -9.13 -27.95 29.25
CA ILE A 75 -9.25 -26.62 28.63
C ILE A 75 -7.87 -25.96 28.56
N GLU A 76 -7.12 -25.99 29.66
CA GLU A 76 -5.77 -25.43 29.69
C GLU A 76 -4.84 -26.17 28.72
N ALA A 77 -4.90 -27.51 28.70
CA ALA A 77 -4.12 -28.32 27.77
C ALA A 77 -4.46 -28.02 26.29
N LEU A 78 -5.74 -27.85 25.96
CA LEU A 78 -6.21 -27.49 24.62
C LEU A 78 -5.65 -26.12 24.20
N LEU A 79 -5.65 -25.14 25.10
CA LEU A 79 -5.12 -23.80 24.81
C LEU A 79 -3.60 -23.82 24.62
N LYS A 80 -2.87 -24.54 25.48
CA LYS A 80 -1.41 -24.72 25.30
C LYS A 80 -1.08 -25.38 23.96
N TYR A 81 -1.86 -26.39 23.56
CA TYR A 81 -1.68 -27.04 22.26
C TYR A 81 -1.88 -26.06 21.10
N LYS A 82 -2.97 -25.28 21.12
CA LYS A 82 -3.25 -24.26 20.09
C LYS A 82 -2.17 -23.19 20.01
N ILE A 83 -1.71 -22.67 21.15
CA ILE A 83 -0.61 -21.68 21.19
C ILE A 83 0.63 -22.26 20.50
N GLY A 84 1.00 -23.50 20.82
CA GLY A 84 2.15 -24.15 20.18
C GLY A 84 1.95 -24.41 18.68
N GLU A 85 0.72 -24.66 18.23
CA GLU A 85 0.37 -24.79 16.81
C GLU A 85 0.47 -23.46 16.08
N ASP A 86 -0.07 -22.39 16.65
CA ASP A 86 0.02 -21.03 16.10
C ASP A 86 1.47 -20.53 16.04
N GLU A 87 2.29 -20.86 17.03
CA GLU A 87 3.73 -20.56 17.02
C GLU A 87 4.47 -21.29 15.88
N ARG A 88 4.11 -22.55 15.60
CA ARG A 88 4.64 -23.31 14.45
C ARG A 88 4.20 -22.70 13.13
N ASN A 89 2.91 -22.42 12.98
CA ASN A 89 2.34 -21.78 11.79
C ASN A 89 2.99 -20.40 11.52
N LEU A 90 3.24 -19.62 12.58
CA LEU A 90 3.93 -18.34 12.49
C LEU A 90 5.38 -18.49 12.01
N LYS A 91 6.06 -19.57 12.40
CA LYS A 91 7.41 -19.85 11.92
C LYS A 91 7.40 -20.25 10.44
N GLU A 92 6.44 -21.06 10.02
CA GLU A 92 6.29 -21.49 8.62
C GLU A 92 5.91 -20.32 7.71
N ILE A 93 4.96 -19.47 8.12
CA ILE A 93 4.55 -18.32 7.30
C ILE A 93 5.70 -17.34 7.10
N LYS A 94 6.56 -17.15 8.12
CA LYS A 94 7.76 -16.29 8.01
C LYS A 94 8.73 -16.77 6.93
N ASN A 95 8.78 -18.08 6.65
CA ASN A 95 9.65 -18.63 5.62
C ASN A 95 9.14 -18.33 4.19
N ILE A 96 7.81 -18.31 3.98
CA ILE A 96 7.22 -18.02 2.66
C ILE A 96 6.89 -16.54 2.46
N LEU A 97 6.91 -15.73 3.53
CA LEU A 97 6.57 -14.30 3.47
C LEU A 97 7.39 -13.51 2.44
N PRO A 98 8.71 -13.75 2.25
CA PRO A 98 9.48 -13.08 1.21
C PRO A 98 8.99 -13.40 -0.21
N GLU A 99 8.59 -14.65 -0.46
CA GLU A 99 8.04 -15.08 -1.75
C GLU A 99 6.67 -14.43 -2.00
N LEU A 100 5.80 -14.40 -0.99
CA LEU A 100 4.52 -13.69 -1.07
C LEU A 100 4.70 -12.18 -1.32
N LYS A 101 5.72 -11.56 -0.70
CA LYS A 101 6.09 -10.16 -0.98
C LYS A 101 6.60 -9.98 -2.40
N SER A 102 7.36 -10.93 -2.94
CA SER A 102 7.83 -10.91 -4.32
C SER A 102 6.66 -11.03 -5.31
N LEU A 103 5.70 -11.92 -5.05
CA LEU A 103 4.45 -12.03 -5.81
C LEU A 103 3.57 -10.77 -5.72
N HIS A 104 3.63 -10.03 -4.62
CA HIS A 104 2.95 -8.73 -4.50
C HIS A 104 3.69 -7.61 -5.24
N ASN A 105 5.03 -7.62 -5.19
CA ASN A 105 5.93 -6.73 -5.94
C ASN A 105 6.16 -7.21 -7.38
N ILE A 106 5.11 -7.64 -8.10
CA ILE A 106 5.23 -7.82 -9.55
C ILE A 106 5.71 -6.49 -10.13
N ALA A 107 6.96 -6.47 -10.57
CA ALA A 107 7.56 -5.38 -11.30
C ALA A 107 6.64 -5.03 -12.47
N GLY A 108 6.22 -3.76 -12.56
CA GLY A 108 5.42 -3.27 -13.67
C GLY A 108 3.95 -2.95 -13.38
N ARG A 109 3.43 -3.12 -12.14
CA ARG A 109 2.15 -2.47 -11.80
C ARG A 109 2.35 -0.95 -11.74
N PRO A 110 1.61 -0.15 -12.54
CA PRO A 110 1.63 1.30 -12.45
C PRO A 110 1.34 1.75 -11.01
N LYS A 111 2.16 2.66 -10.48
CA LYS A 111 1.91 3.29 -9.18
C LYS A 111 1.61 4.77 -9.41
N VAL A 112 0.56 5.26 -8.79
CA VAL A 112 0.27 6.70 -8.74
C VAL A 112 0.35 7.12 -7.28
N ARG A 113 1.25 8.05 -6.98
CA ARG A 113 1.43 8.62 -5.64
C ARG A 113 1.03 10.08 -5.67
N PHE A 114 0.25 10.51 -4.68
CA PHE A 114 -0.18 11.89 -4.47
C PHE A 114 0.58 12.47 -3.28
N TYR A 115 1.01 13.72 -3.43
CA TYR A 115 1.81 14.44 -2.46
C TYR A 115 1.18 15.82 -2.24
N GLU A 116 0.73 16.11 -1.04
CA GLU A 116 -0.03 17.32 -0.75
C GLU A 116 0.80 18.38 -0.03
N GLY A 117 0.50 19.65 -0.32
CA GLY A 117 1.10 20.80 0.31
C GLY A 117 2.53 21.09 -0.15
N THR A 118 3.13 22.08 0.49
CA THR A 118 4.48 22.58 0.18
C THR A 118 5.54 21.48 0.31
N GLN A 119 5.47 20.66 1.35
CA GLN A 119 6.42 19.55 1.53
C GLN A 119 6.23 18.49 0.44
N GLY A 120 4.99 18.17 0.07
CA GLY A 120 4.72 17.24 -1.01
C GLY A 120 5.32 17.68 -2.35
N LEU A 121 5.28 18.98 -2.65
CA LEU A 121 5.94 19.54 -3.83
C LEU A 121 7.47 19.39 -3.77
N ILE A 122 8.08 19.58 -2.60
CA ILE A 122 9.52 19.32 -2.41
C ILE A 122 9.83 17.85 -2.65
N ASP A 123 9.05 16.94 -2.07
CA ASP A 123 9.27 15.50 -2.15
C ASP A 123 9.23 14.99 -3.60
N VAL A 124 8.29 15.49 -4.43
CA VAL A 124 8.25 15.09 -5.84
C VAL A 124 9.45 15.60 -6.64
N TYR A 125 10.03 16.75 -6.28
CA TYR A 125 11.28 17.22 -6.87
C TYR A 125 12.48 16.43 -6.39
N GLU A 126 12.55 16.08 -5.10
CA GLU A 126 13.63 15.23 -4.59
C GLU A 126 13.65 13.87 -5.32
N ASP A 127 12.49 13.31 -5.68
CA ASP A 127 12.43 12.06 -6.47
C ASP A 127 13.11 12.20 -7.84
N THR A 128 13.04 13.37 -8.49
CA THR A 128 13.73 13.61 -9.77
C THR A 128 15.26 13.55 -9.65
N LEU A 129 15.82 13.76 -8.45
CA LEU A 129 17.26 13.61 -8.19
C LEU A 129 17.71 12.14 -8.15
N THR A 130 16.79 11.19 -8.37
CA THR A 130 17.07 9.77 -8.59
C THR A 130 17.19 9.40 -10.06
N SER A 131 16.90 10.34 -10.98
CA SER A 131 16.88 10.10 -12.42
C SER A 131 18.20 9.53 -12.92
N THR A 132 18.13 8.48 -13.75
CA THR A 132 19.30 7.90 -14.42
C THR A 132 19.47 8.36 -15.86
N GLU A 133 18.51 9.13 -16.38
CA GLU A 133 18.53 9.72 -17.72
C GLU A 133 18.32 11.25 -17.68
N PRO A 134 18.50 11.96 -18.82
CA PRO A 134 18.11 13.36 -18.92
C PRO A 134 16.62 13.56 -18.67
N ILE A 135 16.29 14.51 -17.80
CA ILE A 135 14.90 14.88 -17.52
C ILE A 135 14.34 15.68 -18.69
N ARG A 136 13.10 15.38 -19.09
CA ARG A 136 12.32 16.17 -20.04
C ARG A 136 11.28 16.96 -19.27
N ALA A 137 11.31 18.28 -19.39
CA ALA A 137 10.54 19.18 -18.55
C ALA A 137 9.67 20.14 -19.34
N TYR A 138 8.43 20.30 -18.89
CA TYR A 138 7.63 21.49 -19.12
C TYR A 138 7.71 22.29 -17.83
N ALA A 139 8.45 23.40 -17.85
CA ALA A 139 8.80 24.14 -16.64
C ALA A 139 8.27 25.57 -16.70
N ASN A 140 7.46 25.95 -15.71
CA ASN A 140 7.09 27.34 -15.49
C ASN A 140 7.90 27.91 -14.33
N VAL A 141 9.06 28.46 -14.68
CA VAL A 141 10.05 28.98 -13.73
C VAL A 141 9.47 30.06 -12.81
N ASP A 142 8.54 30.87 -13.30
CA ASP A 142 7.91 31.93 -12.52
C ASP A 142 7.01 31.35 -11.40
N ASP A 143 6.09 30.45 -11.77
CA ASP A 143 5.20 29.80 -10.80
C ASP A 143 5.98 28.93 -9.80
N MET A 144 7.02 28.22 -10.25
CA MET A 144 7.94 27.46 -9.40
C MET A 144 8.58 28.33 -8.30
N HIS A 145 9.24 29.42 -8.70
CA HIS A 145 9.97 30.28 -7.77
C HIS A 145 9.05 31.07 -6.85
N LYS A 146 7.84 31.43 -7.30
CA LYS A 146 6.80 32.00 -6.43
C LYS A 146 6.36 31.01 -5.34
N ALA A 147 6.26 29.73 -5.69
CA ALA A 147 5.85 28.69 -4.74
C ALA A 147 6.96 28.31 -3.74
N LEU A 148 8.21 28.17 -4.20
CA LEU A 148 9.34 27.66 -3.40
C LEU A 148 10.67 28.41 -3.67
N SER A 149 10.69 29.72 -3.44
CA SER A 149 11.82 30.61 -3.80
C SER A 149 13.20 30.16 -3.31
N ASN A 150 13.30 29.66 -2.08
CA ASN A 150 14.58 29.26 -1.47
C ASN A 150 15.02 27.82 -1.80
N TYR A 151 14.12 27.00 -2.33
CA TYR A 151 14.39 25.59 -2.61
C TYR A 151 15.12 25.41 -3.94
N PHE A 152 14.63 26.09 -4.97
CA PHE A 152 15.05 25.87 -6.35
C PHE A 152 16.53 26.14 -6.65
N PRO A 153 17.14 27.26 -6.18
CA PRO A 153 18.57 27.48 -6.38
C PRO A 153 19.44 26.30 -5.90
N LYS A 154 19.14 25.77 -4.70
CA LYS A 154 19.84 24.60 -4.14
C LYS A 154 19.50 23.31 -4.87
N TYR A 155 18.29 23.18 -5.39
CA TYR A 155 17.91 22.02 -6.20
C TYR A 155 18.70 21.97 -7.51
N TYR A 156 18.87 23.10 -8.21
CA TYR A 156 19.64 23.16 -9.45
C TYR A 156 21.10 22.73 -9.26
N GLU A 157 21.75 23.24 -8.22
CA GLU A 157 23.12 22.85 -7.84
C GLU A 157 23.21 21.35 -7.54
N ARG A 158 22.29 20.80 -6.74
CA ARG A 158 22.26 19.37 -6.41
C ARG A 158 22.01 18.49 -7.64
N ARG A 159 21.11 18.90 -8.54
CA ARG A 159 20.81 18.18 -9.78
C ARG A 159 22.01 18.18 -10.73
N ALA A 160 22.58 19.35 -11.00
CA ALA A 160 23.74 19.50 -11.89
C ALA A 160 24.98 18.79 -11.32
N GLY A 161 25.21 18.88 -9.99
CA GLY A 161 26.29 18.17 -9.30
C GLY A 161 26.18 16.64 -9.35
N LYS A 162 24.96 16.10 -9.53
CA LYS A 162 24.71 14.68 -9.81
C LYS A 162 24.86 14.30 -11.29
N GLY A 163 25.14 15.25 -12.17
CA GLY A 163 25.23 15.03 -13.62
C GLY A 163 23.88 14.79 -14.31
N ILE A 164 22.76 15.10 -13.64
CA ILE A 164 21.42 14.89 -14.18
C ILE A 164 21.07 16.07 -15.08
N SER A 165 21.16 15.90 -16.39
CA SER A 165 20.81 16.95 -17.37
C SER A 165 19.29 17.10 -17.53
N ILE A 166 18.86 18.26 -18.03
CA ILE A 166 17.43 18.54 -18.28
C ILE A 166 17.24 19.27 -19.62
N ARG A 167 16.21 18.91 -20.37
CA ARG A 167 15.69 19.70 -21.50
C ARG A 167 14.36 20.30 -21.07
N ALA A 168 14.22 21.62 -21.14
CA ALA A 168 13.07 22.33 -20.57
C ALA A 168 12.38 23.21 -21.60
N ILE A 169 11.08 22.98 -21.80
CA ILE A 169 10.21 23.89 -22.54
C ILE A 169 9.69 24.92 -21.54
N ILE A 170 9.97 26.20 -21.78
CA ILE A 170 9.74 27.29 -20.81
C ILE A 170 9.04 28.46 -21.51
N PRO A 171 7.96 29.04 -20.95
CA PRO A 171 7.41 30.28 -21.47
C PRO A 171 8.44 31.44 -21.43
N LYS A 172 8.58 32.18 -22.53
CA LYS A 172 9.52 33.31 -22.69
C LYS A 172 9.06 34.55 -21.92
N ASN A 173 9.14 34.49 -20.60
CA ASN A 173 8.98 35.64 -19.69
C ASN A 173 10.34 35.99 -19.04
N ALA A 174 10.40 37.09 -18.31
CA ALA A 174 11.66 37.56 -17.70
C ALA A 174 12.38 36.49 -16.85
N MET A 175 11.64 35.69 -16.07
CA MET A 175 12.23 34.61 -15.28
C MET A 175 12.69 33.42 -16.13
N GLY A 176 11.96 33.10 -17.19
CA GLY A 176 12.33 32.08 -18.17
C GLY A 176 13.62 32.44 -18.92
N GLU A 177 13.76 33.69 -19.36
CA GLU A 177 14.96 34.19 -20.03
C GLU A 177 16.16 34.24 -19.08
N GLU A 178 15.98 34.74 -17.84
CA GLU A 178 17.03 34.72 -16.82
C GLU A 178 17.51 33.28 -16.58
N ARG A 179 16.57 32.33 -16.48
CA ARG A 179 16.90 30.93 -16.28
C ARG A 179 17.63 30.34 -17.49
N ALA A 180 17.18 30.59 -18.71
CA ALA A 180 17.85 30.13 -19.92
C ALA A 180 19.30 30.63 -20.02
N SER A 181 19.60 31.83 -19.51
CA SER A 181 20.98 32.35 -19.48
C SER A 181 21.96 31.51 -18.63
N LYS A 182 21.44 30.69 -17.70
CA LYS A 182 22.20 29.82 -16.77
C LYS A 182 22.27 28.37 -17.24
N ASP A 183 21.79 28.07 -18.45
CA ASP A 183 21.65 26.71 -18.98
C ASP A 183 22.93 25.88 -18.90
N LYS A 184 24.07 26.47 -19.31
CA LYS A 184 25.37 25.79 -19.28
C LYS A 184 25.81 25.43 -17.85
N GLU A 185 25.61 26.34 -16.90
CA GLU A 185 25.99 26.14 -15.49
C GLU A 185 25.09 25.09 -14.83
N GLU A 186 23.80 25.14 -15.12
CA GLU A 186 22.79 24.28 -14.49
C GLU A 186 22.54 22.97 -15.26
N LEU A 187 23.40 22.63 -16.23
CA LEU A 187 23.25 21.42 -17.06
C LEU A 187 21.83 21.29 -17.63
N ARG A 188 21.34 22.38 -18.24
CA ARG A 188 20.03 22.50 -18.89
C ARG A 188 20.17 22.91 -20.34
N GLU A 189 19.22 22.47 -21.16
CA GLU A 189 18.92 23.09 -22.45
C GLU A 189 17.47 23.61 -22.41
N SER A 190 17.27 24.89 -22.69
CA SER A 190 15.96 25.52 -22.71
C SER A 190 15.46 25.76 -24.14
N ALA A 191 14.16 25.57 -24.36
CA ALA A 191 13.44 26.05 -25.54
C ALA A 191 12.36 27.04 -25.06
N LEU A 192 12.50 28.31 -25.45
CA LEU A 192 11.60 29.37 -25.02
C LEU A 192 10.39 29.49 -25.95
N ILE A 193 9.17 29.45 -25.41
CA ILE A 193 7.93 29.50 -26.19
C ILE A 193 7.12 30.78 -25.93
N PRO A 194 6.33 31.28 -26.90
CA PRO A 194 5.52 32.49 -26.74
C PRO A 194 4.49 32.34 -25.60
N PRO A 195 4.59 33.14 -24.52
CA PRO A 195 3.72 32.99 -23.35
C PRO A 195 2.28 33.43 -23.61
N ASP A 196 2.03 34.29 -24.60
CA ASP A 196 0.68 34.73 -25.01
C ASP A 196 -0.18 33.59 -25.58
N LYS A 197 0.47 32.58 -26.19
CA LYS A 197 -0.20 31.41 -26.78
C LYS A 197 -0.07 30.15 -25.94
N PHE A 198 1.06 29.95 -25.28
CA PHE A 198 1.43 28.67 -24.68
C PHE A 198 1.82 28.79 -23.20
N TYR A 199 1.18 29.68 -22.44
CA TYR A 199 1.32 29.68 -20.99
C TYR A 199 0.68 28.44 -20.35
N PHE A 200 1.39 27.79 -19.44
CA PHE A 200 0.88 26.72 -18.59
C PHE A 200 1.42 26.92 -17.17
N SER A 201 0.68 26.51 -16.15
CA SER A 201 1.10 26.65 -14.74
C SER A 201 1.81 25.40 -14.21
N PRO A 202 1.27 24.17 -14.34
CA PRO A 202 1.90 22.99 -13.74
C PRO A 202 3.28 22.69 -14.32
N GLU A 203 4.18 22.16 -13.49
CA GLU A 203 5.40 21.51 -13.96
C GLU A 203 5.09 20.07 -14.38
N ILE A 204 5.70 19.59 -15.45
CA ILE A 204 5.73 18.17 -15.80
C ILE A 204 7.16 17.75 -16.08
N ASN A 205 7.69 16.80 -15.30
CA ASN A 205 9.00 16.20 -15.53
C ASN A 205 8.86 14.71 -15.86
N ILE A 206 9.48 14.29 -16.95
CA ILE A 206 9.44 12.92 -17.48
C ILE A 206 10.86 12.36 -17.46
N TYR A 207 11.04 11.22 -16.78
CA TYR A 207 12.35 10.59 -16.56
C TYR A 207 12.18 9.11 -16.21
N ASP A 208 13.17 8.28 -16.52
CA ASP A 208 13.14 6.83 -16.30
C ASP A 208 11.78 6.20 -16.70
N ASN A 209 11.07 5.57 -15.77
CA ASN A 209 9.70 5.07 -15.92
C ASN A 209 8.67 5.94 -15.17
N LYS A 210 8.96 7.21 -14.94
CA LYS A 210 8.16 8.12 -14.12
C LYS A 210 7.73 9.38 -14.88
N VAL A 211 6.54 9.86 -14.52
CA VAL A 211 6.02 11.18 -14.87
C VAL A 211 5.67 11.88 -13.57
N MET A 212 6.39 12.96 -13.27
CA MET A 212 6.13 13.85 -12.15
C MET A 212 5.32 15.04 -12.65
N ILE A 213 4.26 15.39 -11.94
CA ILE A 213 3.44 16.58 -12.18
C ILE A 213 3.39 17.39 -10.89
N ALA A 214 3.69 18.68 -10.94
CA ALA A 214 3.53 19.59 -9.83
C ALA A 214 2.54 20.71 -10.18
N SER A 215 1.36 20.67 -9.57
CA SER A 215 0.37 21.74 -9.63
C SER A 215 0.68 22.77 -8.53
N TRP A 216 1.23 23.91 -8.91
CA TRP A 216 1.64 24.96 -7.96
C TRP A 216 0.46 25.62 -7.25
N ARG A 217 -0.64 25.83 -7.98
CA ARG A 217 -1.83 26.52 -7.47
C ARG A 217 -2.59 25.64 -6.46
N GLU A 218 -2.69 24.35 -6.76
CA GLU A 218 -3.38 23.37 -5.91
C GLU A 218 -2.48 22.79 -4.82
N LYS A 219 -1.16 23.05 -4.90
CA LYS A 219 -0.12 22.46 -4.04
C LYS A 219 -0.20 20.93 -4.03
N LEU A 220 -0.27 20.37 -5.23
CA LEU A 220 -0.41 18.92 -5.44
C LEU A 220 0.73 18.42 -6.31
N GLY A 221 1.50 17.48 -5.78
CA GLY A 221 2.47 16.68 -6.53
C GLY A 221 1.89 15.31 -6.87
N ILE A 222 2.15 14.83 -8.08
CA ILE A 222 1.76 13.51 -8.54
C ILE A 222 2.99 12.84 -9.14
N ILE A 223 3.25 11.59 -8.77
CA ILE A 223 4.22 10.74 -9.48
C ILE A 223 3.49 9.52 -10.00
N ILE A 224 3.51 9.37 -11.32
CA ILE A 224 3.05 8.18 -12.04
C ILE A 224 4.27 7.36 -12.41
N GLU A 225 4.47 6.21 -11.76
CA GLU A 225 5.54 5.26 -12.04
C GLU A 225 4.97 4.13 -12.93
N SER A 226 5.15 4.27 -14.23
CA SER A 226 4.67 3.36 -15.28
C SER A 226 5.54 3.50 -16.53
N ALA A 227 6.17 2.41 -16.95
CA ALA A 227 7.04 2.41 -18.12
C ALA A 227 6.29 2.77 -19.41
N GLU A 228 5.07 2.26 -19.59
CA GLU A 228 4.23 2.53 -20.77
C GLU A 228 3.81 4.00 -20.85
N ILE A 229 3.36 4.58 -19.73
CA ILE A 229 2.94 5.99 -19.69
C ILE A 229 4.14 6.91 -19.87
N ALA A 230 5.26 6.62 -19.19
CA ALA A 230 6.48 7.42 -19.31
C ALA A 230 7.01 7.40 -20.75
N ASP A 231 7.05 6.23 -21.41
CA ASP A 231 7.47 6.13 -22.81
C ASP A 231 6.57 6.95 -23.76
N ALA A 232 5.24 6.85 -23.61
CA ALA A 232 4.30 7.67 -24.38
C ALA A 232 4.52 9.17 -24.15
N MET A 233 4.68 9.59 -22.89
CA MET A 233 4.93 10.98 -22.53
C MET A 233 6.27 11.51 -23.06
N LYS A 234 7.34 10.68 -23.06
CA LYS A 234 8.62 11.05 -23.70
C LYS A 234 8.43 11.34 -25.18
N LYS A 235 7.65 10.51 -25.91
CA LYS A 235 7.37 10.71 -27.33
C LYS A 235 6.55 11.99 -27.59
N ILE A 236 5.53 12.26 -26.77
CA ILE A 236 4.76 13.51 -26.82
C ILE A 236 5.68 14.72 -26.57
N TYR A 237 6.60 14.59 -25.62
CA TYR A 237 7.59 15.61 -25.36
C TYR A 237 8.50 15.86 -26.56
N GLU A 238 9.04 14.84 -27.22
CA GLU A 238 9.93 15.06 -28.39
C GLU A 238 9.21 15.80 -29.53
N LEU A 239 7.93 15.53 -29.75
CA LEU A 239 7.11 16.29 -30.73
C LEU A 239 6.98 17.76 -30.31
N SER A 240 6.69 18.00 -29.04
CA SER A 240 6.57 19.36 -28.48
C SER A 240 7.91 20.10 -28.50
N TRP A 241 9.01 19.39 -28.24
CA TRP A 241 10.37 19.91 -28.20
C TRP A 241 10.81 20.44 -29.56
N ALA A 242 10.56 19.67 -30.63
CA ALA A 242 10.89 20.09 -31.99
C ALA A 242 10.22 21.43 -32.35
N GLU A 243 8.93 21.58 -32.04
CA GLU A 243 8.20 22.82 -32.28
C GLU A 243 8.65 23.96 -31.35
N ALA A 244 8.91 23.66 -30.07
CA ALA A 244 9.42 24.65 -29.13
C ALA A 244 10.78 25.22 -29.56
N LYS A 245 11.69 24.38 -30.09
CA LYS A 245 12.97 24.83 -30.66
C LYS A 245 12.79 25.72 -31.87
N ARG A 246 11.89 25.36 -32.80
CA ARG A 246 11.57 26.19 -33.97
C ARG A 246 11.05 27.57 -33.54
N LEU A 247 10.11 27.62 -32.59
CA LEU A 247 9.56 28.86 -32.06
C LEU A 247 10.61 29.71 -31.32
N ASP A 248 11.51 29.08 -30.55
CA ASP A 248 12.60 29.78 -29.86
C ASP A 248 13.56 30.44 -30.85
N GLU A 249 13.94 29.71 -31.91
CA GLU A 249 14.83 30.22 -32.99
C GLU A 249 14.19 31.39 -33.75
N GLU A 250 12.90 31.34 -34.04
CA GLU A 250 12.17 32.46 -34.69
C GLU A 250 12.05 33.70 -33.79
N SER A 251 12.26 33.55 -32.49
CA SER A 251 12.12 34.61 -31.50
C SER A 251 13.45 35.32 -31.15
N LYS A 252 14.57 34.88 -31.74
CA LYS A 252 15.92 35.42 -31.56
C LYS A 252 16.28 36.40 -32.69
#